data_AF-A0A183AMI6-F1
#
_entry.id   AF-A0A183AMI6-F1
#
_cell.length_a   1.000
_cell.length_b   1.000
_cell.length_c   1.000
_cell.angle_alpha   90.00
_cell.angle_beta   90.00
_cell.angle_gamma   90.00
#
_symmetry.space_group_name_H-M   'P 1'
#
loop_
_entity.id
_entity.type
_entity.pdbx_description
1 polymer ?
#
loop_
_entity_poly.entity_id
_entity_poly.type
_entity_poly.pdbx_seq_one_letter_code
_entity_poly.pdbx_strand_id
1 'polypeptide(L)'
;MLHSDPIKPTNTYGKSRLPANNEEVGQMTSLNSEGFLHRQRLNCFYANAQGFLSKFREVELRCRTGRWDLNAVTETWLTTDILDLELQLPDMELLRRDRPTQGGGVLLFYHNSLQCEHTENPFVASDTLWCKLKLT
;
A
#
# COMPACT_ATOMS: atom_id res chain seq x y z
N MET A 1 24.39 -47.96 -8.38
CA MET A 1 23.90 -48.17 -6.99
C MET A 1 25.13 -48.53 -6.15
N LEU A 2 25.25 -47.94 -4.95
CA LEU A 2 26.36 -48.02 -3.96
C LEU A 2 27.55 -47.08 -4.27
N HIS A 3 28.13 -46.28 -3.37
CA HIS A 3 27.84 -45.81 -2.00
C HIS A 3 28.86 -44.66 -1.72
N SER A 4 28.53 -43.73 -0.81
CA SER A 4 29.25 -42.48 -0.52
C SER A 4 30.41 -42.59 0.50
N ASP A 5 31.46 -41.76 0.29
CA ASP A 5 32.30 -40.92 1.23
C ASP A 5 33.04 -41.57 2.45
N PRO A 6 34.08 -40.95 3.12
CA PRO A 6 34.36 -39.51 3.27
C PRO A 6 35.83 -39.00 3.41
N ILE A 7 35.90 -37.67 3.61
CA ILE A 7 36.98 -36.66 3.74
C ILE A 7 38.01 -36.86 4.89
N LYS A 8 39.25 -36.34 4.70
CA LYS A 8 40.08 -35.75 5.78
C LYS A 8 40.81 -34.45 5.34
N PRO A 9 40.83 -33.37 6.15
CA PRO A 9 41.50 -32.11 5.84
C PRO A 9 42.82 -31.93 6.60
N THR A 10 43.77 -31.17 6.04
CA THR A 10 44.85 -30.53 6.83
C THR A 10 45.23 -29.16 6.26
N ASN A 11 45.15 -28.19 7.16
CA ASN A 11 45.39 -26.77 7.02
C ASN A 11 46.87 -26.46 7.26
N THR A 12 47.49 -25.51 6.54
CA THR A 12 48.68 -24.75 6.99
C THR A 12 48.99 -23.62 6.00
N TYR A 13 48.60 -22.39 6.33
CA TYR A 13 49.22 -21.19 5.77
C TYR A 13 49.62 -20.25 6.91
N GLY A 14 50.87 -19.78 6.82
CA GLY A 14 51.63 -19.17 7.90
C GLY A 14 51.23 -17.73 8.24
N LYS A 15 51.61 -17.36 9.47
CA LYS A 15 51.54 -16.02 10.06
C LYS A 15 52.66 -15.12 9.52
N SER A 16 52.35 -13.86 9.22
CA SER A 16 53.30 -12.74 9.29
C SER A 16 52.63 -11.51 9.92
N ARG A 17 53.40 -10.76 10.72
CA ARG A 17 53.00 -9.77 11.73
C ARG A 17 52.76 -8.35 11.16
N LEU A 18 52.05 -7.55 11.96
CA LEU A 18 51.50 -6.17 11.81
C LEU A 18 52.53 -5.06 11.47
N PRO A 19 52.07 -3.83 11.13
CA PRO A 19 51.85 -2.82 12.19
C PRO A 19 50.55 -2.02 12.07
N ALA A 20 50.12 -1.47 13.21
CA ALA A 20 48.99 -0.56 13.39
C ALA A 20 49.36 0.88 12.99
N ASN A 21 48.47 1.58 12.30
CA ASN A 21 48.48 3.03 12.14
C ASN A 21 47.08 3.57 12.49
N ASN A 22 47.05 4.47 13.48
CA ASN A 22 45.89 5.28 13.82
C ASN A 22 45.94 6.57 12.98
N GLU A 23 44.88 6.83 12.21
CA GLU A 23 44.52 8.18 11.81
C GLU A 23 43.05 8.40 12.16
N GLU A 24 42.81 9.34 13.06
CA GLU A 24 41.49 9.92 13.32
C GLU A 24 41.07 10.83 12.16
N VAL A 25 39.77 11.14 12.13
CA VAL A 25 39.09 12.28 11.48
C VAL A 25 38.20 11.88 10.31
N GLY A 26 36.89 11.96 10.57
CA GLY A 26 35.84 11.91 9.57
C GLY A 26 34.56 11.34 10.16
N GLN A 27 33.86 12.14 10.96
CA GLN A 27 32.43 11.89 11.20
C GLN A 27 31.76 11.75 9.83
N MET A 28 31.19 10.58 9.52
CA MET A 28 30.36 10.42 8.33
C MET A 28 28.98 11.04 8.61
N THR A 29 28.98 12.36 8.78
CA THR A 29 27.80 13.21 8.68
C THR A 29 27.54 13.48 7.20
N SER A 30 26.83 12.57 6.56
CA SER A 30 25.84 12.99 5.59
C SER A 30 24.70 12.00 5.67
N LEU A 31 23.74 12.35 6.52
CA LEU A 31 22.34 12.07 6.20
C LEU A 31 22.15 12.64 4.81
N ASN A 32 22.15 11.79 3.80
CA ASN A 32 21.53 12.10 2.53
C ASN A 32 20.06 12.31 2.87
N SER A 33 19.74 13.55 3.22
CA SER A 33 18.44 14.17 3.02
C SER A 33 18.19 14.16 1.52
N GLU A 34 18.00 12.96 0.96
CA GLU A 34 17.24 12.78 -0.27
C GLU A 34 15.90 13.44 0.00
N GLY A 35 15.73 14.62 -0.59
CA GLY A 35 14.73 15.58 -0.18
C GLY A 35 13.38 14.91 -0.05
N PHE A 36 12.71 15.19 1.08
CA PHE A 36 11.25 15.16 1.12
C PHE A 36 10.76 16.14 0.05
N LEU A 37 10.68 15.69 -1.21
CA LEU A 37 9.91 16.37 -2.22
C LEU A 37 8.48 16.29 -1.71
N HIS A 38 8.04 17.37 -1.08
CA HIS A 38 6.69 17.49 -0.54
C HIS A 38 5.73 17.25 -1.69
N ARG A 39 5.12 16.06 -1.70
CA ARG A 39 4.29 15.62 -2.79
C ARG A 39 3.05 16.50 -2.81
N GLN A 40 2.88 17.29 -3.87
CA GLN A 40 1.76 18.25 -3.96
C GLN A 40 0.60 17.76 -4.84
N ARG A 41 0.64 16.51 -5.30
CA ARG A 41 -0.34 15.96 -6.24
C ARG A 41 -0.83 14.61 -5.77
N LEU A 42 -2.14 14.40 -5.91
CA LEU A 42 -2.80 13.11 -5.74
C LEU A 42 -3.06 12.50 -7.12
N ASN A 43 -2.74 11.22 -7.26
CA ASN A 43 -3.12 10.38 -8.37
C ASN A 43 -4.44 9.70 -8.04
N CYS A 44 -5.48 10.04 -8.79
CA CYS A 44 -6.83 9.53 -8.55
C CYS A 44 -7.28 8.65 -9.72
N PHE A 45 -7.95 7.56 -9.39
CA PHE A 45 -8.69 6.72 -10.31
C PHE A 45 -10.18 6.78 -9.98
N TYR A 46 -11.01 6.72 -11.02
CA TYR A 46 -12.46 6.69 -10.90
C TYR A 46 -13.05 5.64 -11.84
N ALA A 47 -14.02 4.87 -11.36
CA ALA A 47 -14.80 3.97 -12.19
C ALA A 47 -16.25 3.84 -11.71
N ASN A 48 -17.18 3.76 -12.66
CA ASN A 48 -18.50 3.24 -12.40
C ASN A 48 -18.46 1.71 -12.58
N ALA A 49 -18.67 0.95 -11.52
CA ALA A 49 -18.51 -0.50 -11.55
C ALA A 49 -19.73 -1.22 -12.10
N GLN A 50 -20.96 -0.78 -11.84
CA GLN A 50 -22.19 -1.55 -12.12
C GLN A 50 -22.07 -3.00 -11.61
N GLY A 51 -21.85 -3.13 -10.31
CA GLY A 51 -21.53 -4.40 -9.64
C GLY A 51 -20.03 -4.62 -9.49
N PHE A 52 -19.50 -4.23 -8.33
CA PHE A 52 -18.08 -4.21 -8.00
C PHE A 52 -17.50 -5.60 -7.71
N LEU A 53 -18.22 -6.44 -6.96
CA LEU A 53 -17.67 -7.70 -6.42
C LEU A 53 -17.12 -8.62 -7.53
N SER A 54 -17.85 -8.75 -8.64
CA SER A 54 -17.43 -9.54 -9.81
C SER A 54 -16.16 -9.02 -10.50
N LYS A 55 -15.83 -7.73 -10.31
CA LYS A 55 -14.72 -7.02 -10.95
C LYS A 55 -13.57 -6.75 -9.97
N PHE A 56 -13.72 -7.12 -8.70
CA PHE A 56 -12.79 -6.74 -7.64
C PHE A 56 -11.35 -7.16 -7.96
N ARG A 57 -11.14 -8.38 -8.46
CA ARG A 57 -9.79 -8.86 -8.84
C ARG A 57 -9.13 -8.04 -9.94
N GLU A 58 -9.90 -7.57 -10.90
CA GLU A 58 -9.38 -6.70 -11.96
C GLU A 58 -9.02 -5.32 -11.40
N VAL A 59 -9.89 -4.76 -10.55
CA VAL A 59 -9.63 -3.48 -9.88
C VAL A 59 -8.40 -3.58 -8.98
N GLU A 60 -8.28 -4.65 -8.19
CA GLU A 60 -7.11 -4.94 -7.35
C GLU A 60 -5.82 -4.91 -8.16
N LEU A 61 -5.79 -5.59 -9.32
CA LEU A 61 -4.61 -5.59 -10.19
C LEU A 61 -4.28 -4.20 -10.74
N ARG A 62 -5.29 -3.41 -11.13
CA ARG A 62 -5.11 -2.03 -11.59
C ARG A 62 -4.63 -1.12 -10.46
N CYS A 63 -5.11 -1.31 -9.23
CA CYS A 63 -4.65 -0.57 -8.07
C CYS A 63 -3.17 -0.83 -7.77
N ARG A 64 -2.75 -2.09 -7.82
CA ARG A 64 -1.34 -2.49 -7.59
C ARG A 64 -0.37 -1.94 -8.62
N THR A 65 -0.82 -1.75 -9.86
CA THR A 65 0.04 -1.31 -10.98
C THR A 65 0.00 0.20 -11.22
N GLY A 66 -1.12 0.86 -10.91
CA GLY A 66 -1.34 2.27 -11.27
C GLY A 66 -0.74 3.30 -10.32
N ARG A 67 -0.26 2.90 -9.13
CA ARG A 67 0.23 3.83 -8.08
C ARG A 67 -0.78 4.95 -7.78
N TRP A 68 -2.01 4.55 -7.50
CA TRP A 68 -3.10 5.45 -7.15
C TRP A 68 -3.07 5.79 -5.67
N ASP A 69 -3.39 7.03 -5.34
CA ASP A 69 -3.63 7.45 -3.95
C ASP A 69 -5.08 7.28 -3.57
N LEU A 70 -5.97 7.48 -4.54
CA LEU A 70 -7.41 7.41 -4.37
C LEU A 70 -8.00 6.58 -5.50
N ASN A 71 -8.89 5.65 -5.17
CA ASN A 71 -9.71 4.92 -6.13
C ASN A 71 -11.17 5.08 -5.74
N ALA A 72 -11.91 5.90 -6.48
CA ALA A 72 -13.33 6.10 -6.28
C ALA A 72 -14.14 5.18 -7.20
N VAL A 73 -15.09 4.45 -6.62
CA VAL A 73 -15.95 3.50 -7.33
C VAL A 73 -17.41 3.79 -7.01
N THR A 74 -18.23 3.93 -8.05
CA THR A 74 -19.70 4.13 -7.93
C THR A 74 -20.45 2.94 -8.52
N GLU A 75 -21.75 2.83 -8.21
CA GLU A 75 -22.59 1.68 -8.63
C GLU A 75 -21.95 0.35 -8.20
N THR A 76 -21.52 0.29 -6.94
CA THR A 76 -20.82 -0.88 -6.41
C THR A 76 -21.75 -2.07 -6.27
N TRP A 77 -23.03 -1.82 -5.98
CA TRP A 77 -24.06 -2.82 -5.68
C TRP A 77 -23.61 -3.81 -4.58
N LEU A 78 -22.74 -3.35 -3.69
CA LEU A 78 -22.33 -4.09 -2.52
C LEU A 78 -23.42 -4.04 -1.46
N THR A 79 -23.38 -5.02 -0.58
CA THR A 79 -24.32 -5.22 0.51
C THR A 79 -23.54 -5.39 1.82
N THR A 80 -24.21 -5.16 2.95
CA THR A 80 -23.60 -5.13 4.29
C THR A 80 -23.15 -6.50 4.81
N ASP A 81 -23.50 -7.58 4.11
CA ASP A 81 -23.06 -8.95 4.37
C ASP A 81 -21.63 -9.23 3.88
N ILE A 82 -21.15 -8.47 2.88
CA ILE A 82 -19.75 -8.52 2.45
C ILE A 82 -18.94 -7.73 3.47
N LEU A 83 -17.91 -8.32 4.07
CA LEU A 83 -17.07 -7.64 5.05
C LEU A 83 -16.03 -6.73 4.37
N ASP A 84 -15.65 -5.63 5.02
CA ASP A 84 -14.59 -4.74 4.53
C ASP A 84 -13.25 -5.50 4.34
N LEU A 85 -12.99 -6.50 5.18
CA LEU A 85 -11.82 -7.39 5.08
C LEU A 85 -11.76 -8.14 3.74
N GLU A 86 -12.92 -8.47 3.15
CA GLU A 86 -13.00 -9.18 1.86
C GLU A 86 -12.63 -8.28 0.67
N LEU A 87 -12.67 -6.96 0.87
CA LEU A 87 -12.41 -5.94 -0.15
C LEU A 87 -11.06 -5.25 0.04
N GLN A 88 -10.19 -5.77 0.90
CA GLN A 88 -8.89 -5.14 1.20
C GLN A 88 -7.98 -5.08 -0.02
N LEU A 89 -7.37 -3.91 -0.20
CA LEU A 89 -6.28 -3.67 -1.13
C LEU A 89 -4.99 -3.40 -0.35
N PRO A 90 -3.82 -3.86 -0.85
CA PRO A 90 -2.54 -3.55 -0.22
C PRO A 90 -2.31 -2.04 -0.09
N ASP A 91 -1.80 -1.62 1.06
CA ASP A 91 -1.43 -0.23 1.38
C ASP A 91 -2.59 0.78 1.26
N MET A 92 -3.83 0.30 1.31
CA MET A 92 -5.03 1.12 1.23
C MET A 92 -6.03 0.81 2.33
N GLU A 93 -6.68 1.86 2.80
CA GLU A 93 -7.89 1.82 3.61
C GLU A 93 -9.10 2.10 2.71
N LEU A 94 -10.30 1.78 3.23
CA LEU A 94 -11.55 1.91 2.48
C LEU A 94 -12.63 2.63 3.27
N LEU A 95 -13.37 3.49 2.59
CA LEU A 95 -14.68 3.99 3.02
C LEU A 95 -15.71 3.50 2.04
N ARG A 96 -16.88 3.07 2.51
CA ARG A 96 -18.00 2.72 1.63
C ARG A 96 -19.34 3.12 2.21
N ARG A 97 -20.30 3.26 1.32
CA ARG A 97 -21.71 3.46 1.64
C ARG A 97 -22.54 2.59 0.70
N ASP A 98 -23.11 1.54 1.27
CA ASP A 98 -23.91 0.57 0.52
C ASP A 98 -25.39 0.96 0.51
N ARG A 99 -26.14 0.46 -0.48
CA ARG A 99 -27.58 0.68 -0.62
C ARG A 99 -28.31 -0.67 -0.56
N PRO A 100 -29.43 -0.79 0.16
CA PRO A 100 -30.19 -2.06 0.27
C PRO A 100 -30.99 -2.42 -1.00
N THR A 101 -30.71 -1.80 -2.14
CA THR A 101 -31.46 -1.97 -3.39
C THR A 101 -30.57 -2.54 -4.48
N GLN A 102 -31.19 -3.06 -5.56
CA GLN A 102 -30.49 -3.37 -6.80
C GLN A 102 -30.06 -2.07 -7.50
N GLY A 103 -28.91 -1.51 -7.12
CA GLY A 103 -28.41 -0.26 -7.68
C GLY A 103 -27.76 0.67 -6.65
N GLY A 104 -26.83 1.51 -7.11
CA GLY A 104 -26.16 2.54 -6.32
C GLY A 104 -24.97 2.03 -5.49
N GLY A 105 -24.69 2.75 -4.42
CA GLY A 105 -23.56 2.49 -3.54
C GLY A 105 -22.25 3.09 -4.06
N VAL A 106 -21.40 3.46 -3.10
CA VAL A 106 -20.11 4.12 -3.36
C VAL A 106 -19.02 3.52 -2.48
N LEU A 107 -17.81 3.47 -3.02
CA LEU A 107 -16.62 2.97 -2.34
C LEU A 107 -15.44 3.86 -2.70
N LEU A 108 -14.61 4.18 -1.72
CA LEU A 108 -13.39 4.93 -1.87
C LEU A 108 -12.25 4.16 -1.21
N PHE A 109 -11.26 3.72 -2.00
CA PHE A 109 -9.97 3.33 -1.46
C PHE A 109 -9.05 4.54 -1.39
N TYR A 110 -8.28 4.65 -0.32
CA TYR A 110 -7.26 5.68 -0.16
C TYR A 110 -5.98 5.08 0.41
N HIS A 111 -4.83 5.55 -0.05
CA HIS A 111 -3.53 5.05 0.37
C HIS A 111 -3.24 5.42 1.84
N ASN A 112 -2.62 4.49 2.58
CA ASN A 112 -2.35 4.62 4.02
C ASN A 112 -1.39 5.76 4.37
N SER A 113 -0.70 6.32 3.38
CA SER A 113 0.13 7.52 3.56
C SER A 113 -0.66 8.83 3.62
N LEU A 114 -1.98 8.79 3.38
CA LEU A 114 -2.86 9.96 3.49
C LEU A 114 -3.53 9.97 4.85
N GLN A 115 -3.68 11.17 5.41
CA GLN A 115 -4.57 11.35 6.55
C GLN A 115 -6.00 11.50 6.02
N CYS A 116 -6.92 10.67 6.52
CA CYS A 116 -8.34 10.71 6.16
C CYS A 116 -9.19 11.01 7.39
N GLU A 117 -10.02 12.04 7.29
CA GLU A 117 -11.05 12.37 8.28
C GLU A 117 -12.42 12.15 7.64
N HIS A 118 -13.15 11.13 8.10
CA HIS A 118 -14.52 10.88 7.66
C HIS A 118 -15.45 11.94 8.26
N THR A 119 -16.24 12.60 7.42
CA THR A 119 -17.17 13.66 7.81
C THR A 119 -18.60 13.13 7.71
N GLU A 120 -19.44 13.51 8.66
CA GLU A 120 -20.87 13.19 8.59
C GLU A 120 -21.50 13.87 7.36
N ASN A 121 -22.33 13.12 6.64
CA ASN A 121 -23.08 13.64 5.52
C ASN A 121 -24.18 14.60 6.04
N PRO A 122 -24.15 15.89 5.67
CA PRO A 122 -25.21 16.82 6.07
C PRO A 122 -26.54 16.57 5.32
N PHE A 123 -26.55 15.67 4.33
CA PHE A 123 -27.71 15.36 3.49
C PHE A 123 -28.22 13.93 3.69
N VAL A 124 -29.47 13.69 3.32
CA VAL A 124 -30.15 12.37 3.43
C VAL A 124 -29.80 11.43 2.25
N ALA A 125 -28.92 11.85 1.33
CA ALA A 125 -28.57 11.05 0.15
C ALA A 125 -27.86 9.76 0.59
N SER A 126 -28.46 8.62 0.27
CA SER A 126 -28.14 7.32 0.85
C SER A 126 -26.77 6.78 0.44
N ASP A 127 -26.20 7.31 -0.64
CA ASP A 127 -25.09 6.79 -1.43
C ASP A 127 -23.98 7.85 -1.65
N THR A 128 -23.74 8.69 -0.64
CA THR A 128 -22.66 9.67 -0.66
C THR A 128 -21.68 9.45 0.49
N LEU A 129 -20.40 9.71 0.22
CA LEU A 129 -19.31 9.70 1.20
C LEU A 129 -18.68 11.08 1.23
N TRP A 130 -18.38 11.56 2.43
CA TRP A 130 -17.73 12.85 2.65
C TRP A 130 -16.51 12.64 3.52
N CYS A 131 -15.34 12.98 3.01
CA CYS A 131 -14.11 12.89 3.78
C CYS A 131 -13.14 14.00 3.40
N LYS A 132 -12.28 14.36 4.34
CA LYS A 132 -11.15 15.25 4.11
C LYS A 132 -9.87 14.44 4.05
N LEU A 133 -9.15 14.58 2.95
CA LEU A 133 -7.89 13.89 2.70
C LEU A 133 -6.74 14.90 2.72
N LYS A 134 -5.64 14.55 3.38
CA LYS A 134 -4.45 15.39 3.48
C LYS A 134 -3.20 14.57 3.16
N LEU A 135 -2.37 15.12 2.27
CA LEU A 135 -1.01 14.65 2.01
C LEU A 135 -0.14 14.94 3.23
N THR A 136 0.57 13.91 3.68
CA THR A 136 1.44 13.97 4.86
C THR A 136 2.83 14.49 4.51
#